data_AF-A0A166RYQ3-F1
#
_entry.id   AF-A0A166RYQ3-F1
#
_cell.length_a   1.000
_cell.length_b   1.000
_cell.length_c   1.000
_cell.angle_alpha   90.00
_cell.angle_beta   90.00
_cell.angle_gamma   90.00
#
_symmetry.space_group_name_H-M   'P 1'
#
loop_
_entity.id
_entity.type
_entity.pdbx_description
1 polymer ?
#
loop_
_entity_poly.entity_id
_entity_poly.type
_entity_poly.pdbx_seq_one_letter_code
_entity_poly.pdbx_strand_id
1 'polypeptide(L)'
;MQTYNRPDELNETLHALLSEEIPSLLEVVVVWNNVDDQVPANYVSKHSVPVRYRQSPVNSLNQKLWPDPAYKTQAILLSDDDVHYHPSDVEFAFQAWREFGRDRMTGALARCVEPIEDGKLKYSFCSKDEDAYAMVLTNLAFSHISFMDYYWSDEADMTNIRNYVDQNMNCEDIAMNHVASLLTGQGPLQVAGREKYVNMEPTAGISRKPGHVEARSKCLDDFADIFKCKALVNETGHIQRSVVVL
;
A
#
# COMPACT_ATOMS: atom_id res chain seq x y z
N MET A 1 -5.69 -1.96 -7.18
CA MET A 1 -6.72 -1.58 -6.21
C MET A 1 -7.44 -2.83 -5.73
N GLN A 2 -7.52 -3.09 -4.43
CA GLN A 2 -8.24 -4.26 -3.89
C GLN A 2 -9.60 -3.87 -3.35
N THR A 3 -10.61 -4.72 -3.55
CA THR A 3 -11.96 -4.47 -3.04
C THR A 3 -12.65 -5.74 -2.53
N TYR A 4 -13.46 -5.58 -1.48
CA TYR A 4 -14.30 -6.63 -0.91
C TYR A 4 -15.56 -6.03 -0.25
N ASN A 5 -16.74 -6.42 -0.72
CA ASN A 5 -18.05 -5.97 -0.22
C ASN A 5 -18.22 -4.44 -0.09
N ARG A 6 -17.61 -3.68 -1.01
CA ARG A 6 -17.58 -2.20 -1.03
C ARG A 6 -17.74 -1.65 -2.44
N PRO A 7 -18.85 -1.96 -3.13
CA PRO A 7 -19.06 -1.50 -4.50
C PRO A 7 -19.16 0.02 -4.59
N ASP A 8 -19.68 0.69 -3.56
CA ASP A 8 -19.86 2.14 -3.55
C ASP A 8 -18.53 2.87 -3.41
N GLU A 9 -17.69 2.49 -2.44
CA GLU A 9 -16.35 3.07 -2.25
C GLU A 9 -15.45 2.79 -3.46
N LEU A 10 -15.46 1.55 -3.97
CA LEU A 10 -14.75 1.21 -5.20
C LEU A 10 -15.15 2.12 -6.36
N ASN A 11 -16.46 2.31 -6.53
CA ASN A 11 -16.99 3.10 -7.63
C ASN A 11 -16.63 4.59 -7.47
N GLU A 12 -16.72 5.14 -6.26
CA GLU A 12 -16.31 6.51 -5.95
C GLU A 12 -14.81 6.71 -6.23
N THR A 13 -13.96 5.80 -5.74
CA THR A 13 -12.51 5.86 -5.94
C THR A 13 -12.14 5.76 -7.43
N LEU A 14 -12.75 4.85 -8.19
CA LEU A 14 -12.54 4.74 -9.63
C LEU A 14 -13.03 5.99 -10.38
N HIS A 15 -14.19 6.53 -10.02
CA HIS A 15 -14.71 7.76 -10.63
C HIS A 15 -13.78 8.94 -10.36
N ALA A 16 -13.29 9.08 -9.13
CA ALA A 16 -12.38 10.16 -8.76
C ALA A 16 -11.05 10.06 -9.52
N LEU A 17 -10.39 8.89 -9.49
CA LEU A 17 -9.11 8.67 -10.18
C LEU A 17 -9.21 8.85 -11.70
N LEU A 18 -10.32 8.42 -12.31
CA LEU A 18 -10.51 8.47 -13.76
C LEU A 18 -11.30 9.71 -14.23
N SER A 19 -11.53 10.68 -13.34
CA SER A 19 -12.22 11.93 -13.65
C SER A 19 -11.36 12.87 -14.49
N GLU A 20 -10.04 12.80 -14.37
CA GLU A 20 -9.06 13.62 -15.09
C GLU A 20 -8.01 12.74 -15.75
N GLU A 21 -7.29 13.28 -16.71
CA GLU A 21 -6.16 12.58 -17.34
C GLU A 21 -5.00 12.51 -16.34
N ILE A 22 -4.52 11.30 -16.07
CA ILE A 22 -3.29 11.06 -15.31
C ILE A 22 -2.25 10.58 -16.33
N PRO A 23 -1.29 11.44 -16.76
CA PRO A 23 -0.44 11.16 -17.93
C PRO A 23 0.31 9.83 -17.87
N SER A 24 0.77 9.43 -16.69
CA SER A 24 1.54 8.19 -16.50
C SER A 24 0.70 6.98 -16.09
N LEU A 25 -0.64 7.10 -16.01
CA LEU A 25 -1.50 5.97 -15.63
C LEU A 25 -1.77 5.06 -16.85
N LEU A 26 -1.12 3.89 -16.86
CA LEU A 26 -1.24 2.96 -17.98
C LEU A 26 -2.48 2.06 -17.91
N GLU A 27 -2.81 1.56 -16.72
CA GLU A 27 -3.98 0.71 -16.49
C GLU A 27 -4.40 0.74 -15.02
N VAL A 28 -5.67 0.43 -14.75
CA VAL A 28 -6.15 0.14 -13.40
C VAL A 28 -6.54 -1.33 -13.33
N VAL A 29 -5.98 -2.03 -12.34
CA VAL A 29 -6.35 -3.42 -12.05
C VAL A 29 -7.09 -3.45 -10.72
N VAL A 30 -8.37 -3.86 -10.80
CA VAL A 30 -9.23 -4.09 -9.64
C VAL A 30 -9.11 -5.55 -9.25
N VAL A 31 -8.55 -5.80 -8.08
CA VAL A 31 -8.43 -7.11 -7.45
C VAL A 31 -9.72 -7.39 -6.70
N TRP A 32 -10.52 -8.28 -7.28
CA TRP A 32 -11.89 -8.58 -6.87
C TRP A 32 -11.88 -9.74 -5.87
N ASN A 33 -11.97 -9.43 -4.58
CA ASN A 33 -11.94 -10.42 -3.50
C ASN A 33 -13.32 -11.00 -3.15
N ASN A 34 -14.40 -10.57 -3.82
CA ASN A 34 -15.72 -11.20 -3.67
C ASN A 34 -15.73 -12.52 -4.48
N VAL A 35 -15.11 -13.55 -3.92
CA VAL A 35 -14.77 -14.82 -4.61
C VAL A 35 -15.99 -15.47 -5.27
N ASP A 36 -17.12 -15.47 -4.57
CA ASP A 36 -18.37 -16.11 -5.00
C ASP A 36 -19.24 -15.21 -5.89
N ASP A 37 -18.90 -13.93 -6.01
CA ASP A 37 -19.66 -12.97 -6.79
C ASP A 37 -19.17 -12.92 -8.24
N GLN A 38 -20.09 -12.63 -9.15
CA GLN A 38 -19.74 -12.39 -10.54
C GLN A 38 -18.82 -11.16 -10.65
N VAL A 39 -17.63 -11.37 -11.20
CA VAL A 39 -16.68 -10.29 -11.47
C VAL A 39 -17.26 -9.29 -12.49
N PRO A 40 -17.16 -7.97 -12.25
CA PRO A 40 -17.58 -6.97 -13.23
C PRO A 40 -16.82 -7.09 -14.56
N ALA A 41 -17.44 -6.61 -15.63
CA ALA A 41 -16.80 -6.58 -16.95
C ALA A 41 -15.69 -5.52 -17.01
N ASN A 42 -14.61 -5.85 -17.72
CA ASN A 42 -13.57 -4.88 -18.05
C ASN A 42 -14.13 -3.75 -18.91
N TYR A 43 -13.58 -2.55 -18.75
CA TYR A 43 -13.96 -1.38 -19.55
C TYR A 43 -12.76 -0.48 -19.81
N VAL A 44 -12.96 0.56 -20.61
CA VAL A 44 -11.96 1.60 -20.86
C VAL A 44 -12.55 2.93 -20.41
N SER A 45 -11.79 3.71 -19.65
CA SER A 45 -12.22 5.01 -19.14
C SER A 45 -12.35 6.04 -20.27
N LYS A 46 -12.96 7.20 -19.96
CA LYS A 46 -13.04 8.33 -20.90
C LYS A 46 -11.68 8.87 -21.37
N HIS A 47 -10.62 8.61 -20.59
CA HIS A 47 -9.24 9.03 -20.86
C HIS A 47 -8.39 7.87 -21.42
N SER A 48 -9.04 6.86 -22.02
CA SER A 48 -8.37 5.70 -22.65
C SER A 48 -7.54 4.82 -21.71
N VAL A 49 -7.82 4.87 -20.40
CA VAL A 49 -7.17 3.99 -19.41
C VAL A 49 -7.99 2.70 -19.29
N PRO A 50 -7.41 1.52 -19.60
CA PRO A 50 -8.08 0.24 -19.38
C PRO A 50 -8.29 -0.02 -17.89
N VAL A 51 -9.49 -0.48 -17.53
CA VAL A 51 -9.85 -0.96 -16.20
C VAL A 51 -10.15 -2.45 -16.30
N ARG A 52 -9.29 -3.26 -15.69
CA ARG A 52 -9.37 -4.71 -15.70
C ARG A 52 -9.71 -5.23 -14.32
N TYR A 53 -10.72 -6.10 -14.24
CA TYR A 53 -11.03 -6.84 -13.04
C TYR A 53 -10.29 -8.17 -13.05
N ARG A 54 -9.64 -8.48 -11.94
CA ARG A 54 -8.95 -9.75 -11.70
C ARG A 54 -9.62 -10.42 -10.51
N GLN A 55 -10.33 -11.52 -10.78
CA GLN A 55 -10.95 -12.31 -9.73
C GLN A 55 -9.87 -12.99 -8.88
N SER A 56 -9.97 -12.80 -7.56
CA SER A 56 -9.11 -13.48 -6.62
C SER A 56 -9.60 -14.89 -6.35
N PRO A 57 -8.71 -15.89 -6.20
CA PRO A 57 -9.09 -17.26 -5.85
C PRO A 57 -9.59 -17.36 -4.39
N VAL A 58 -9.18 -16.42 -3.53
CA VAL A 58 -9.55 -16.35 -2.12
C VAL A 58 -9.72 -14.89 -1.70
N ASN A 59 -10.52 -14.62 -0.66
CA ASN A 59 -10.56 -13.32 -0.02
C ASN A 59 -9.36 -13.19 0.92
N SER A 60 -8.32 -12.48 0.49
CA SER A 60 -7.08 -12.29 1.24
C SER A 60 -6.47 -10.93 0.95
N LEU A 61 -5.79 -10.34 1.94
CA LEU A 61 -5.02 -9.11 1.75
C LEU A 61 -3.78 -9.30 0.87
N ASN A 62 -3.31 -10.54 0.70
CA ASN A 62 -2.19 -10.87 -0.16
C ASN A 62 -2.50 -10.67 -1.65
N GLN A 63 -3.78 -10.65 -2.04
CA GLN A 63 -4.20 -10.71 -3.44
C GLN A 63 -3.82 -9.46 -4.24
N LYS A 64 -3.75 -8.29 -3.60
CA LYS A 64 -3.23 -7.06 -4.23
C LYS A 64 -1.73 -7.11 -4.52
N LEU A 65 -1.00 -7.96 -3.80
CA LEU A 65 0.44 -8.15 -3.96
C LEU A 65 0.76 -9.26 -4.98
N TRP A 66 -0.23 -10.05 -5.40
CA TRP A 66 -0.03 -11.21 -6.28
C TRP A 66 0.55 -10.82 -7.66
N PRO A 67 1.63 -11.50 -8.14
CA PRO A 67 2.28 -11.22 -9.42
C PRO A 67 1.32 -11.32 -10.61
N ASP A 68 1.21 -10.26 -11.38
CA ASP A 68 0.42 -10.24 -12.60
C ASP A 68 1.32 -10.27 -13.83
N PRO A 69 1.33 -11.35 -14.63
CA PRO A 69 2.11 -11.39 -15.87
C PRO A 69 1.61 -10.39 -16.92
N ALA A 70 0.42 -9.81 -16.75
CA ALA A 70 -0.10 -8.77 -17.64
C ALA A 70 0.39 -7.36 -17.26
N TYR A 71 1.03 -7.16 -16.10
CA TYR A 71 1.62 -5.86 -15.76
C TYR A 71 2.71 -5.48 -16.77
N LYS A 72 2.70 -4.20 -17.17
CA LYS A 72 3.62 -3.63 -18.16
C LYS A 72 4.55 -2.56 -17.57
N THR A 73 4.44 -2.32 -16.27
CA THR A 73 5.17 -1.26 -15.56
C THR A 73 5.95 -1.85 -14.40
N GLN A 74 7.06 -1.19 -14.07
CA GLN A 74 7.80 -1.48 -12.84
C GLN A 74 7.20 -0.77 -11.63
N ALA A 75 6.55 0.38 -11.85
CA ALA A 75 5.85 1.12 -10.81
C ALA A 75 4.42 0.59 -10.67
N ILE A 76 4.06 0.14 -9.47
CA ILE A 76 2.70 -0.28 -9.14
C ILE A 76 2.19 0.62 -8.01
N LEU A 77 1.11 1.36 -8.27
CA LEU A 77 0.37 2.05 -7.21
C LEU A 77 -0.54 1.05 -6.50
N LEU A 78 -0.11 0.58 -5.34
CA LEU A 78 -0.93 -0.23 -4.45
C LEU A 78 -1.95 0.69 -3.77
N SER A 79 -3.21 0.26 -3.79
CA SER A 79 -4.33 1.06 -3.29
C SER A 79 -5.47 0.18 -2.76
N ASP A 80 -6.08 0.61 -1.67
CA ASP A 80 -7.36 0.08 -1.18
C ASP A 80 -8.54 0.82 -1.86
N ASP A 81 -9.76 0.30 -1.75
CA ASP A 81 -10.94 0.79 -2.46
C ASP A 81 -11.58 2.06 -1.89
N ASP A 82 -11.12 2.52 -0.72
CA ASP A 82 -11.67 3.66 0.03
C ASP A 82 -10.68 4.83 0.18
N VAL A 83 -9.55 4.79 -0.54
CA VAL A 83 -8.48 5.79 -0.41
C VAL A 83 -7.82 6.11 -1.75
N HIS A 84 -7.63 7.40 -2.03
CA HIS A 84 -6.93 7.84 -3.24
C HIS A 84 -6.32 9.24 -3.13
N TYR A 85 -5.33 9.50 -3.98
CA TYR A 85 -4.91 10.87 -4.30
C TYR A 85 -5.90 11.53 -5.26
N HIS A 86 -5.86 12.86 -5.31
CA HIS A 86 -6.43 13.58 -6.44
C HIS A 86 -5.64 13.25 -7.72
N PRO A 87 -6.25 13.24 -8.91
CA PRO A 87 -5.59 12.81 -10.15
C PRO A 87 -4.23 13.47 -10.40
N SER A 88 -4.14 14.79 -10.25
CA SER A 88 -2.87 15.51 -10.45
C SER A 88 -1.80 15.19 -9.38
N ASP A 89 -2.21 14.75 -8.19
CA ASP A 89 -1.30 14.31 -7.13
C ASP A 89 -0.82 12.87 -7.32
N VAL A 90 -1.57 12.02 -8.03
CA VAL A 90 -1.08 10.69 -8.47
C VAL A 90 0.14 10.86 -9.37
N GLU A 91 0.06 11.74 -10.36
CA GLU A 91 1.18 12.03 -11.27
C GLU A 91 2.37 12.58 -10.49
N PHE A 92 2.16 13.55 -9.59
CA PHE A 92 3.24 14.07 -8.74
C PHE A 92 3.90 12.98 -7.89
N ALA A 93 3.10 12.13 -7.23
CA ALA A 93 3.62 11.05 -6.41
C ALA A 93 4.39 10.00 -7.24
N PHE A 94 3.94 9.72 -8.46
CA PHE A 94 4.68 8.88 -9.40
C PHE A 94 6.02 9.50 -9.78
N GLN A 95 6.07 10.80 -10.07
CA GLN A 95 7.31 11.51 -10.37
C GLN A 95 8.29 11.49 -9.19
N ALA A 96 7.78 11.72 -7.97
CA ALA A 96 8.57 11.61 -6.74
C ALA A 96 9.12 10.20 -6.53
N TRP A 97 8.30 9.16 -6.75
CA TRP A 97 8.76 7.77 -6.72
C TRP A 97 9.84 7.49 -7.76
N ARG A 98 9.64 7.99 -8.99
CA ARG A 98 10.58 7.77 -10.11
C ARG A 98 11.94 8.39 -9.87
N GLU A 99 12.01 9.51 -9.18
CA GLU A 99 13.24 10.24 -8.89
C GLU A 99 13.91 9.77 -7.59
N PHE A 100 13.13 9.57 -6.52
CA PHE A 100 13.67 9.40 -5.15
C PHE A 100 13.19 8.12 -4.43
N GLY A 101 12.23 7.40 -4.99
CA GLY A 101 11.47 6.37 -4.28
C GLY A 101 11.50 4.97 -4.89
N ARG A 102 12.25 4.72 -5.96
CA ARG A 102 12.23 3.40 -6.65
C ARG A 102 12.60 2.23 -5.74
N ASP A 103 13.53 2.45 -4.82
CA ASP A 103 14.03 1.45 -3.87
C ASP A 103 13.26 1.46 -2.53
N ARG A 104 12.08 2.09 -2.49
CA ARG A 104 11.35 2.43 -1.26
C ARG A 104 9.86 2.22 -1.43
N MET A 105 9.16 1.87 -0.35
CA MET A 105 7.70 2.05 -0.31
C MET A 105 7.40 3.55 -0.27
N THR A 106 6.70 4.08 -1.28
CA THR A 106 6.56 5.54 -1.46
C THR A 106 5.10 5.96 -1.57
N GLY A 107 4.58 6.79 -0.67
CA GLY A 107 3.12 7.02 -0.59
C GLY A 107 2.66 7.94 0.54
N ALA A 108 1.35 8.02 0.76
CA ALA A 108 0.77 9.08 1.57
C ALA A 108 0.77 8.77 3.08
N LEU A 109 0.47 7.52 3.44
CA LEU A 109 0.10 7.15 4.79
C LEU A 109 1.29 6.61 5.57
N ALA A 110 2.09 7.53 6.12
CA ALA A 110 3.19 7.20 7.00
C ALA A 110 2.73 6.60 8.34
N ARG A 111 3.53 5.70 8.90
CA ARG A 111 3.35 5.12 10.23
C ARG A 111 4.67 5.03 10.97
N CYS A 112 4.55 5.17 12.28
CA CYS A 112 5.68 5.24 13.19
C CYS A 112 5.86 3.89 13.87
N VAL A 113 7.12 3.54 14.08
CA VAL A 113 7.53 2.31 14.75
C VAL A 113 8.57 2.69 15.79
N GLU A 114 8.22 2.45 17.05
CA GLU A 114 9.07 2.83 18.18
C GLU A 114 9.48 1.59 18.97
N PRO A 115 10.74 1.50 19.42
CA PRO A 115 11.13 0.48 20.39
C PRO A 115 10.46 0.77 21.74
N ILE A 116 9.92 -0.26 22.37
CA ILE A 116 9.41 -0.22 23.74
C ILE A 116 10.23 -1.14 24.64
N GLU A 117 9.83 -1.26 25.92
CA GLU A 117 10.46 -2.16 26.88
C GLU A 117 10.60 -3.59 26.34
N ASP A 118 11.61 -4.31 26.84
CA ASP A 118 11.99 -5.66 26.43
C ASP A 118 12.37 -5.81 24.94
N GLY A 119 12.69 -4.69 24.28
CA GLY A 119 13.11 -4.70 22.88
C GLY A 119 11.97 -5.05 21.92
N LYS A 120 10.71 -4.91 22.32
CA LYS A 120 9.56 -5.03 21.41
C LYS A 120 9.38 -3.78 20.57
N LEU A 121 8.60 -3.88 19.50
CA LEU A 121 8.25 -2.77 18.62
C LEU A 121 6.77 -2.41 18.75
N LYS A 122 6.50 -1.10 18.82
CA LYS A 122 5.15 -0.56 18.87
C LYS A 122 4.81 0.10 17.54
N TYR A 123 3.68 -0.30 16.97
CA TYR A 123 3.09 0.35 15.81
C TYR A 123 2.20 1.51 16.26
N SER A 124 2.36 2.68 15.64
CA SER A 124 1.55 3.86 15.94
C SER A 124 1.25 4.72 14.71
N PHE A 125 0.21 5.54 14.83
CA PHE A 125 0.08 6.72 13.98
C PHE A 125 1.15 7.72 14.40
N CYS A 126 1.79 8.35 13.42
CA CYS A 126 2.78 9.38 13.72
C CYS A 126 2.12 10.59 14.38
N SER A 127 2.64 10.98 15.54
CA SER A 127 2.21 12.20 16.23
C SER A 127 2.80 13.43 15.53
N LYS A 128 2.35 14.63 15.90
CA LYS A 128 2.94 15.87 15.36
C LYS A 128 4.37 16.11 15.83
N ASP A 129 4.76 15.47 16.93
CA ASP A 129 6.07 15.61 17.57
C ASP A 129 7.01 14.46 17.18
N GLU A 130 6.55 13.51 16.36
CA GLU A 130 7.41 12.46 15.79
C GLU A 130 8.24 13.04 14.64
N ASP A 131 9.55 13.03 14.80
CA ASP A 131 10.48 13.47 13.74
C ASP A 131 10.75 12.37 12.70
N ALA A 132 10.37 11.11 12.99
CA ALA A 132 10.71 9.96 12.14
C ALA A 132 9.53 8.98 11.97
N TYR A 133 9.47 8.36 10.79
CA TYR A 133 8.53 7.28 10.46
C TYR A 133 9.29 6.11 9.82
N ALA A 134 8.78 4.90 9.97
CA ALA A 134 9.46 3.68 9.51
C ALA A 134 8.66 2.91 8.47
N MET A 135 7.42 3.33 8.21
CA MET A 135 6.57 2.68 7.22
C MET A 135 5.72 3.66 6.41
N VAL A 136 5.36 3.24 5.19
CA VAL A 136 4.26 3.79 4.40
C VAL A 136 3.32 2.67 4.00
N LEU A 137 2.01 2.84 4.26
CA LEU A 137 1.02 1.78 4.04
C LEU A 137 0.76 1.50 2.55
N THR A 138 0.56 0.23 2.19
CA THR A 138 0.27 -0.21 0.80
C THR A 138 -1.15 0.15 0.34
N ASN A 139 -1.96 0.79 1.19
CA ASN A 139 -3.28 1.25 0.82
C ASN A 139 -3.25 2.52 -0.05
N LEU A 140 -2.14 3.25 -0.12
CA LEU A 140 -1.92 4.30 -1.11
C LEU A 140 -0.42 4.58 -1.28
N ALA A 141 0.28 3.63 -1.90
CA ALA A 141 1.73 3.70 -2.10
C ALA A 141 2.21 3.05 -3.39
N PHE A 142 3.15 3.71 -4.05
CA PHE A 142 3.98 3.13 -5.09
C PHE A 142 4.95 2.10 -4.50
N SER A 143 5.03 0.97 -5.18
CA SER A 143 6.00 -0.10 -4.96
C SER A 143 6.68 -0.43 -6.29
N HIS A 144 7.94 -0.85 -6.23
CA HIS A 144 8.57 -1.48 -7.38
C HIS A 144 8.08 -2.94 -7.49
N ILE A 145 7.76 -3.39 -8.69
CA ILE A 145 7.21 -4.74 -8.93
C ILE A 145 8.07 -5.86 -8.33
N SER A 146 9.40 -5.69 -8.28
CA SER A 146 10.31 -6.67 -7.69
C SER A 146 10.07 -6.92 -6.19
N PHE A 147 9.53 -5.95 -5.45
CA PHE A 147 9.16 -6.17 -4.04
C PHE A 147 7.97 -7.10 -3.94
N MET A 148 7.00 -6.97 -4.86
CA MET A 148 5.86 -7.87 -4.96
C MET A 148 6.31 -9.28 -5.40
N ASP A 149 7.23 -9.36 -6.36
CA ASP A 149 7.79 -10.65 -6.82
C ASP A 149 8.53 -11.37 -5.69
N TYR A 150 9.36 -10.65 -4.91
CA TYR A 150 10.02 -11.23 -3.75
C TYR A 150 9.02 -11.64 -2.68
N TYR A 151 8.03 -10.79 -2.37
CA TYR A 151 6.94 -11.09 -1.43
C TYR A 151 6.19 -12.37 -1.81
N TRP A 152 6.08 -12.70 -3.10
CA TRP A 152 5.43 -13.91 -3.61
C TRP A 152 6.36 -15.05 -4.00
N SER A 153 7.65 -14.92 -3.71
CA SER A 153 8.62 -16.00 -3.95
C SER A 153 8.33 -17.25 -3.11
N ASP A 154 8.90 -18.37 -3.53
CA ASP A 154 8.81 -19.65 -2.82
C ASP A 154 9.76 -19.74 -1.61
N GLU A 155 10.41 -18.63 -1.22
CA GLU A 155 11.21 -18.60 0.00
C GLU A 155 10.35 -18.93 1.23
N ALA A 156 10.93 -19.70 2.15
CA ALA A 156 10.22 -20.20 3.32
C ALA A 156 9.68 -19.05 4.20
N ASP A 157 10.49 -18.01 4.40
CA ASP A 157 10.09 -16.83 5.17
C ASP A 157 8.93 -16.09 4.50
N MET A 158 8.98 -15.90 3.18
CA MET A 158 7.89 -15.29 2.42
C MET A 158 6.60 -16.10 2.47
N THR A 159 6.70 -17.42 2.40
CA THR A 159 5.55 -18.32 2.58
C THR A 159 4.96 -18.19 3.99
N ASN A 160 5.80 -18.14 5.03
CA ASN A 160 5.37 -17.95 6.41
C ASN A 160 4.69 -16.60 6.62
N ILE A 161 5.22 -15.53 6.03
CA ILE A 161 4.64 -14.19 6.06
C ILE A 161 3.26 -14.18 5.40
N ARG A 162 3.12 -14.71 4.18
CA ARG A 162 1.82 -14.77 3.48
C ARG A 162 0.78 -15.54 4.29
N ASN A 163 1.16 -16.68 4.86
CA ASN A 163 0.29 -17.47 5.74
C ASN A 163 -0.11 -16.70 7.00
N TYR A 164 0.83 -15.97 7.62
CA TYR A 164 0.55 -15.13 8.78
C TYR A 164 -0.46 -14.03 8.43
N VAL A 165 -0.28 -13.35 7.30
CA VAL A 165 -1.20 -12.31 6.80
C VAL A 165 -2.61 -12.89 6.59
N ASP A 166 -2.73 -14.08 5.99
CA ASP A 166 -4.02 -14.74 5.78
C ASP A 166 -4.71 -15.11 7.10
N GLN A 167 -3.95 -15.67 8.04
CA GLN A 167 -4.48 -16.09 9.35
C GLN A 167 -4.97 -14.90 10.19
N ASN A 168 -4.31 -13.75 10.08
CA ASN A 168 -4.61 -12.57 10.89
C ASN A 168 -5.47 -11.53 10.15
N MET A 169 -5.64 -11.67 8.83
CA MET A 169 -6.28 -10.69 7.95
C MET A 169 -5.77 -9.27 8.22
N ASN A 170 -4.44 -9.12 8.29
CA ASN A 170 -3.76 -7.86 8.63
C ASN A 170 -2.28 -7.92 8.18
N CYS A 171 -1.59 -6.78 8.24
CA CYS A 171 -0.12 -6.67 8.21
C CYS A 171 0.60 -6.96 6.88
N GLU A 172 -0.10 -7.05 5.75
CA GLU A 172 0.53 -7.17 4.43
C GLU A 172 1.38 -5.94 4.10
N ASP A 173 0.95 -4.77 4.56
CA ASP A 173 1.67 -3.50 4.43
C ASP A 173 2.93 -3.44 5.30
N ILE A 174 2.90 -3.96 6.54
CA ILE A 174 4.08 -4.10 7.40
C ILE A 174 5.09 -5.02 6.71
N ALA A 175 4.64 -6.17 6.21
CA ALA A 175 5.50 -7.11 5.51
C ALA A 175 6.17 -6.48 4.29
N MET A 176 5.42 -5.70 3.48
CA MET A 176 6.00 -5.01 2.32
C MET A 176 7.03 -3.94 2.69
N ASN A 177 6.87 -3.24 3.82
CA ASN A 177 7.89 -2.30 4.29
C ASN A 177 9.15 -3.05 4.77
N HIS A 178 9.00 -4.19 5.45
CA HIS A 178 10.14 -5.05 5.78
C HIS A 178 10.85 -5.55 4.52
N VAL A 179 10.11 -6.05 3.52
CA VAL A 179 10.68 -6.52 2.24
C VAL A 179 11.49 -5.41 1.57
N ALA A 180 10.91 -4.22 1.42
CA ALA A 180 11.62 -3.11 0.79
C ALA A 180 12.90 -2.75 1.55
N SER A 181 12.82 -2.53 2.87
CA SER A 181 13.99 -2.16 3.66
C SER A 181 15.05 -3.26 3.76
N LEU A 182 14.66 -4.54 3.77
CA LEU A 182 15.59 -5.67 3.82
C LEU A 182 16.37 -5.80 2.50
N LEU A 183 15.70 -5.60 1.36
CA LEU A 183 16.33 -5.69 0.04
C LEU A 183 17.21 -4.47 -0.29
N THR A 184 16.85 -3.27 0.19
CA THR A 184 17.50 -2.02 -0.27
C THR A 184 18.27 -1.28 0.83
N GLY A 185 18.03 -1.61 2.10
CA GLY A 185 18.58 -0.87 3.24
C GLY A 185 18.02 0.54 3.40
N GLN A 186 16.93 0.89 2.70
CA GLN A 186 16.33 2.23 2.73
C GLN A 186 15.01 2.24 3.51
N GLY A 187 14.74 3.38 4.16
CA GLY A 187 13.44 3.67 4.76
C GLY A 187 12.37 3.98 3.71
N PRO A 188 11.09 4.01 4.08
CA PRO A 188 10.01 4.40 3.18
C PRO A 188 10.09 5.90 2.83
N LEU A 189 9.37 6.35 1.80
CA LEU A 189 9.27 7.77 1.42
C LEU A 189 7.82 8.26 1.50
N GLN A 190 7.53 9.15 2.45
CA GLN A 190 6.25 9.82 2.48
C GLN A 190 6.18 10.87 1.38
N VAL A 191 5.10 10.82 0.59
CA VAL A 191 4.78 11.83 -0.42
C VAL A 191 3.39 12.37 -0.15
N ALA A 192 3.30 13.67 0.08
CA ALA A 192 2.04 14.39 0.22
C ALA A 192 1.71 15.14 -1.07
N GLY A 193 0.46 14.98 -1.52
CA GLY A 193 -0.11 15.78 -2.59
C GLY A 193 -0.27 17.25 -2.22
N ARG A 194 -0.71 18.06 -3.18
CA ARG A 194 -1.09 19.45 -2.91
C ARG A 194 -2.34 19.47 -2.05
N GLU A 195 -3.28 18.59 -2.38
CA GLU A 195 -4.46 18.32 -1.58
C GLU A 195 -4.19 17.12 -0.69
N LYS A 196 -4.87 17.09 0.46
CA LYS A 196 -4.83 15.91 1.32
C LYS A 196 -5.51 14.77 0.55
N TYR A 197 -4.91 13.59 0.56
CA TYR A 197 -5.54 12.38 0.02
C TYR A 197 -6.94 12.18 0.63
N VAL A 198 -7.84 11.60 -0.16
CA VAL A 198 -9.17 11.22 0.29
C VAL A 198 -9.08 9.85 0.96
N ASN A 199 -9.65 9.73 2.15
CA ASN A 199 -9.90 8.46 2.83
C ASN A 199 -11.35 8.50 3.29
N MET A 200 -12.19 7.67 2.67
CA MET A 200 -13.64 7.67 2.90
C MET A 200 -14.00 7.12 4.28
N GLU A 201 -13.08 6.39 4.91
CA GLU A 201 -13.22 5.77 6.22
C GLU A 201 -14.61 5.13 6.42
N PRO A 202 -14.88 3.92 5.87
CA PRO A 202 -15.98 2.96 6.12
C PRO A 202 -17.07 3.29 7.16
N THR A 203 -18.16 2.54 7.30
CA THR A 203 -18.70 2.30 8.69
C THR A 203 -18.14 1.01 9.25
N ALA A 204 -18.06 -0.02 8.42
CA ALA A 204 -17.36 -1.26 8.69
C ALA A 204 -15.96 -1.30 8.05
N GLY A 205 -14.99 -1.90 8.73
CA GLY A 205 -13.63 -2.08 8.20
C GLY A 205 -12.75 -2.88 9.16
N ILE A 206 -11.72 -3.51 8.63
CA ILE A 206 -10.77 -4.32 9.41
C ILE A 206 -10.07 -3.47 10.48
N SER A 207 -9.75 -2.22 10.13
CA SER A 207 -9.07 -1.25 11.01
C SER A 207 -9.90 -0.80 12.22
N ARG A 208 -11.22 -1.00 12.20
CA ARG A 208 -12.12 -0.64 13.30
C ARG A 208 -12.34 -1.75 14.33
N LYS A 209 -11.84 -2.96 14.06
CA LYS A 209 -11.98 -4.08 15.01
C LYS A 209 -11.16 -3.79 16.27
N PRO A 210 -11.66 -4.10 17.47
CA PRO A 210 -10.88 -4.00 18.70
C PRO A 210 -9.58 -4.81 18.59
N GLY A 211 -8.47 -4.26 19.10
CA GLY A 211 -7.17 -4.93 19.06
C GLY A 211 -6.40 -4.76 17.75
N HIS A 212 -6.90 -3.98 16.77
CA HIS A 212 -6.26 -3.86 15.46
C HIS A 212 -4.84 -3.27 15.54
N VAL A 213 -4.62 -2.24 16.35
CA VAL A 213 -3.30 -1.58 16.50
C VAL A 213 -2.32 -2.47 17.27
N GLU A 214 -2.82 -3.18 18.28
CA GLU A 214 -2.08 -4.15 19.09
C GLU A 214 -1.63 -5.33 18.23
N ALA A 215 -2.52 -5.86 17.38
CA ALA A 215 -2.20 -6.90 16.41
C ALA A 215 -1.11 -6.45 15.44
N ARG A 216 -1.14 -5.17 15.01
CA ARG A 216 -0.10 -4.60 14.14
C ARG A 216 1.25 -4.42 14.84
N SER A 217 1.25 -4.10 16.13
CA SER A 217 2.47 -4.09 16.92
C SER A 217 3.06 -5.50 17.03
N LYS A 218 2.21 -6.51 17.25
CA LYS A 218 2.64 -7.92 17.23
C LYS A 218 3.22 -8.35 15.88
N CYS A 219 2.67 -7.89 14.76
CA CYS A 219 3.22 -8.18 13.44
C CYS A 219 4.66 -7.67 13.27
N LEU A 220 5.01 -6.52 13.85
CA LEU A 220 6.39 -5.99 13.78
C LEU A 220 7.38 -6.95 14.46
N ASP A 221 7.03 -7.45 15.64
CA ASP A 221 7.87 -8.37 16.39
C ASP A 221 7.95 -9.74 15.69
N ASP A 222 6.80 -10.31 15.30
CA ASP A 222 6.74 -11.63 14.67
C ASP A 222 7.47 -11.64 13.31
N PHE A 223 7.38 -10.56 12.53
CA PHE A 223 8.10 -10.47 11.26
C PHE A 223 9.59 -10.27 11.50
N ALA A 224 10.00 -9.48 12.49
CA ALA A 224 11.41 -9.40 12.88
C ALA A 224 11.98 -10.78 13.27
N ASP A 225 11.18 -11.61 13.94
CA ASP A 225 11.54 -12.99 14.28
C ASP A 225 11.60 -13.91 13.07
N ILE A 226 10.68 -13.78 12.09
CA ILE A 226 10.73 -14.55 10.84
C ILE A 226 11.97 -14.17 10.03
N PHE A 227 12.17 -12.87 9.76
CA PHE A 227 13.30 -12.34 9.01
C PHE A 227 14.65 -12.43 9.75
N LYS A 228 14.64 -12.75 11.05
CA LYS A 228 15.82 -12.74 11.93
C LYS A 228 16.49 -11.37 12.04
N CYS A 229 15.78 -10.28 11.74
CA CYS A 229 16.26 -8.91 11.88
C CYS A 229 15.11 -7.90 11.95
N LYS A 230 15.36 -6.77 12.63
CA LYS A 230 14.48 -5.60 12.59
C LYS A 230 14.81 -4.77 11.36
N ALA A 231 14.25 -5.17 10.22
CA ALA A 231 14.64 -4.62 8.90
C ALA A 231 14.18 -3.17 8.66
N LEU A 232 13.16 -2.68 9.36
CA LEU A 232 12.62 -1.34 9.12
C LEU A 232 13.65 -0.25 9.41
N VAL A 233 13.74 0.72 8.50
CA VAL A 233 14.64 1.87 8.59
C VAL A 233 13.82 3.13 8.76
N ASN A 234 14.15 3.92 9.79
CA ASN A 234 13.51 5.21 10.02
C ASN A 234 13.90 6.23 8.94
N GLU A 235 12.95 7.09 8.59
CA GLU A 235 13.11 8.23 7.70
C GLU A 235 12.52 9.48 8.37
N THR A 236 13.13 10.64 8.12
CA THR A 236 12.66 11.95 8.59
C THR A 236 12.28 12.87 7.42
N GLY A 237 12.86 12.65 6.24
CA GLY A 237 12.54 13.37 5.01
C GLY A 237 11.18 12.99 4.45
N HIS A 238 10.46 13.96 3.91
CA HIS A 238 9.21 13.75 3.18
C HIS A 238 9.15 14.71 1.99
N ILE A 239 8.41 14.34 0.96
CA ILE A 239 8.17 15.20 -0.21
C ILE A 239 6.74 15.70 -0.15
N GLN A 240 6.56 17.00 -0.34
CA GLN A 240 5.24 17.61 -0.40
C GLN A 240 5.11 18.48 -1.64
N ARG A 241 3.99 18.34 -2.36
CA ARG A 241 3.67 19.21 -3.49
C ARG A 241 3.20 20.56 -2.96
N SER A 242 4.10 21.53 -2.98
CA SER A 242 3.78 22.91 -2.59
C SER A 242 3.57 23.81 -3.81
N VAL A 243 2.83 24.90 -3.61
CA VAL A 243 2.91 26.06 -4.51
C VAL A 243 4.10 26.87 -4.03
N VAL A 244 5.16 27.01 -4.84
CA VAL A 244 6.13 28.08 -4.60
C VAL A 244 5.39 29.37 -4.93
N VAL A 245 4.87 30.05 -3.91
CA VAL A 245 4.43 31.44 -4.05
C VAL A 245 5.71 32.25 -4.16
N LEU A 246 6.17 32.47 -5.39
CA LEU A 246 7.26 33.40 -5.70
C LEU A 246 6.80 34.84 -5.48
#